data_AF-A0A1B9K4Y3-F1
#
_entry.id   AF-A0A1B9K4Y3-F1
#
_cell.length_a   1.000
_cell.length_b   1.000
_cell.length_c   1.000
_cell.angle_alpha   90.00
_cell.angle_beta   90.00
_cell.angle_gamma   90.00
#
_symmetry.space_group_name_H-M   'P 1'
#
loop_
_entity.id
_entity.type
_entity.pdbx_description
1 polymer ?
#
loop_
_entity_poly.entity_id
_entity_poly.type
_entity_poly.pdbx_seq_one_letter_code
_entity_poly.pdbx_strand_id
1 'polypeptide(L)'
;MSTQVSFLIDNLEVNQLENFMNSRLKYFDIDFSISKYDYFDINEYKAFISCLSFPINENSSLFETLDNVDFAYEIELGASFFSLENNYLPCLNDYFAQSLSLERQCHTLTFINKSINGDDSYPITHFFCGKEIMDFSSFNNIEVWGKDRWIKNI
;
A
#
# COMPACT_ATOMS: atom_id res chain seq x y z
N MET A 1 -3.70 -11.26 -16.52
CA MET A 1 -3.23 -9.99 -15.92
C MET A 1 -2.40 -10.37 -14.72
N SER A 2 -1.16 -9.86 -14.61
CA SER A 2 -0.38 -9.96 -13.38
C SER A 2 -0.98 -9.03 -12.33
N THR A 3 -1.14 -9.51 -11.10
CA THR A 3 -1.54 -8.67 -9.98
C THR A 3 -0.36 -7.73 -9.69
N GLN A 4 -0.65 -6.45 -9.48
CA GLN A 4 0.33 -5.49 -8.97
C GLN A 4 -0.21 -4.92 -7.67
N VAL A 5 0.69 -4.72 -6.74
CA VAL A 5 0.40 -4.14 -5.42
C VAL A 5 1.48 -3.12 -5.13
N SER A 6 1.16 -2.15 -4.32
CA SER A 6 2.20 -1.25 -3.81
C SER A 6 1.95 -0.91 -2.36
N PHE A 7 2.94 -0.31 -1.73
CA PHE A 7 2.71 0.39 -0.48
C PHE A 7 3.54 1.65 -0.43
N LEU A 8 2.92 2.68 0.15
CA LEU A 8 3.58 3.92 0.48
C LEU A 8 4.32 3.76 1.80
N ILE A 9 5.44 4.45 1.91
CA ILE A 9 6.23 4.53 3.12
C ILE A 9 6.69 5.97 3.36
N ASP A 10 6.66 6.36 4.62
CA ASP A 10 7.22 7.62 5.07
C ASP A 10 8.76 7.57 5.07
N ASN A 11 9.36 8.47 5.81
CA ASN A 11 10.74 8.88 5.68
C ASN A 11 11.77 7.76 6.02
N LEU A 12 12.20 7.02 5.00
CA LEU A 12 13.34 6.12 5.04
C LEU A 12 14.29 6.34 3.86
N GLU A 13 15.59 6.17 4.09
CA GLU A 13 16.58 6.23 3.01
C GLU A 13 16.39 5.06 2.01
N VAL A 14 16.44 5.35 0.71
CA VAL A 14 16.26 4.36 -0.37
C VAL A 14 17.13 3.11 -0.17
N ASN A 15 18.41 3.28 0.19
CA ASN A 15 19.32 2.15 0.42
C ASN A 15 18.82 1.22 1.54
N GLN A 16 18.13 1.74 2.56
CA GLN A 16 17.58 0.92 3.64
C GLN A 16 16.36 0.14 3.17
N LEU A 17 15.52 0.76 2.33
CA LEU A 17 14.37 0.12 1.68
C LEU A 17 14.83 -1.00 0.75
N GLU A 18 15.80 -0.74 -0.13
CA GLU A 18 16.36 -1.74 -1.05
C GLU A 18 16.95 -2.94 -0.28
N ASN A 19 17.71 -2.69 0.78
CA ASN A 19 18.26 -3.75 1.62
C ASN A 19 17.15 -4.58 2.29
N PHE A 20 16.12 -3.93 2.82
CA PHE A 20 14.97 -4.62 3.40
C PHE A 20 14.28 -5.49 2.35
N MET A 21 13.90 -4.92 1.21
CA MET A 21 13.18 -5.63 0.14
C MET A 21 13.99 -6.82 -0.39
N ASN A 22 15.28 -6.62 -0.70
CA ASN A 22 16.17 -7.70 -1.14
C ASN A 22 16.30 -8.82 -0.10
N SER A 23 16.31 -8.50 1.20
CA SER A 23 16.39 -9.51 2.25
C SER A 23 15.11 -10.33 2.41
N ARG A 24 13.95 -9.71 2.18
CA ARG A 24 12.62 -10.32 2.35
C ARG A 24 12.18 -11.09 1.12
N LEU A 25 12.47 -10.58 -0.08
CA LEU A 25 12.04 -11.14 -1.36
C LEU A 25 12.96 -12.23 -1.91
N LYS A 26 14.13 -12.47 -1.31
CA LYS A 26 15.15 -13.42 -1.82
C LYS A 26 14.62 -14.82 -2.18
N TYR A 27 13.53 -15.26 -1.56
CA TYR A 27 12.95 -16.59 -1.76
C TYR A 27 11.63 -16.59 -2.54
N PHE A 28 11.19 -15.43 -3.03
CA PHE A 28 9.94 -15.24 -3.74
C PHE A 28 10.22 -14.86 -5.20
N ASP A 29 9.41 -15.37 -6.12
CA ASP A 29 9.39 -14.91 -7.52
C ASP A 29 8.63 -13.58 -7.63
N ILE A 30 9.18 -12.53 -6.99
CA ILE A 30 8.61 -11.18 -6.91
C ILE A 30 9.69 -10.16 -7.25
N ASP A 31 9.39 -9.34 -8.24
CA ASP A 31 10.17 -8.14 -8.56
C ASP A 31 9.61 -6.94 -7.78
N PHE A 32 10.47 -5.97 -7.48
CA PHE A 32 10.07 -4.71 -6.86
C PHE A 32 10.72 -3.50 -7.52
N SER A 33 10.04 -2.36 -7.43
CA SER A 33 10.55 -1.04 -7.77
C SER A 33 10.39 -0.11 -6.56
N ILE A 34 11.23 0.93 -6.48
CA ILE A 34 11.08 2.01 -5.50
C ILE A 34 11.05 3.32 -6.28
N SER A 35 9.98 4.09 -6.11
CA SER A 35 9.80 5.41 -6.70
C SER A 35 9.56 6.45 -5.61
N LYS A 36 9.83 7.72 -5.92
CA LYS A 36 9.39 8.81 -5.05
C LYS A 36 7.89 8.97 -5.16
N TYR A 37 7.24 9.22 -4.03
CA TYR A 37 5.82 9.57 -3.99
C TYR A 37 5.69 11.11 -4.08
N ASP A 38 5.65 11.63 -5.31
CA ASP A 38 5.56 13.08 -5.59
C ASP A 38 4.43 13.45 -6.57
N TYR A 39 3.54 12.50 -6.87
CA TYR A 39 2.47 12.65 -7.85
C TYR A 39 1.11 13.01 -7.23
N PHE A 40 0.98 13.05 -5.90
CA PHE A 40 -0.25 13.40 -5.20
C PHE A 40 0.03 14.35 -4.03
N ASP A 41 -0.69 15.48 -4.00
CA ASP A 41 -0.69 16.42 -2.88
C ASP A 41 -2.13 16.58 -2.37
N ILE A 42 -2.32 16.23 -1.09
CA ILE A 42 -3.61 16.31 -0.41
C ILE A 42 -4.15 17.74 -0.33
N ASN A 43 -3.29 18.74 -0.24
CA ASN A 43 -3.69 20.15 -0.18
C ASN A 43 -4.18 20.64 -1.54
N GLU A 44 -3.49 20.27 -2.63
CA GLU A 44 -3.94 20.56 -3.99
C GLU A 44 -5.30 19.91 -4.26
N TYR A 45 -5.47 18.66 -3.83
CA TYR A 45 -6.71 17.93 -3.96
C TYR A 45 -7.87 18.57 -3.18
N LYS A 46 -7.65 18.92 -1.90
CA LYS A 46 -8.64 19.63 -1.06
C LYS A 46 -9.04 20.97 -1.71
N ALA A 47 -8.08 21.72 -2.25
CA ALA A 47 -8.36 22.96 -2.95
C ALA A 47 -9.22 22.74 -4.21
N PHE A 48 -8.91 21.71 -4.99
CA PHE A 48 -9.66 21.34 -6.20
C PHE A 48 -11.12 20.99 -5.90
N ILE A 49 -11.37 20.12 -4.92
CA ILE A 49 -12.74 19.75 -4.53
C ILE A 49 -13.53 20.94 -4.00
N SER A 50 -12.88 21.78 -3.17
CA SER A 50 -13.54 22.96 -2.62
C SER A 50 -14.05 23.93 -3.70
N CYS A 51 -13.33 24.02 -4.83
CA CYS A 51 -13.72 24.84 -5.98
C CYS A 51 -14.92 24.28 -6.74
N LEU A 52 -15.12 22.95 -6.72
CA LEU A 52 -16.08 22.27 -7.58
C LEU A 52 -17.40 21.92 -6.87
N SER A 53 -17.51 22.17 -5.56
CA SER A 53 -18.71 21.86 -4.75
C SER A 53 -19.16 20.39 -4.87
N PHE A 54 -18.23 19.48 -5.16
CA PHE A 54 -18.54 18.05 -5.19
C PHE A 54 -18.83 17.56 -3.76
N PRO A 55 -19.91 16.79 -3.54
CA PRO A 55 -20.08 16.09 -2.29
C PRO A 55 -18.96 15.05 -2.14
N ILE A 56 -18.12 15.22 -1.12
CA ILE A 56 -17.09 14.24 -0.75
C ILE A 56 -17.82 13.03 -0.20
N ASN A 57 -18.03 12.02 -1.04
CA ASN A 57 -18.59 10.72 -0.67
C ASN A 57 -17.47 9.69 -0.49
N GLU A 58 -16.26 10.17 -0.23
CA GLU A 58 -15.02 9.42 -0.21
C GLU A 58 -14.63 9.09 1.23
N ASN A 59 -13.79 8.07 1.40
CA ASN A 59 -13.38 7.57 2.70
C ASN A 59 -12.55 8.65 3.42
N SER A 60 -13.18 9.45 4.29
CA SER A 60 -12.55 10.55 5.03
C SER A 60 -11.28 10.10 5.75
N SER A 61 -11.28 8.86 6.25
CA SER A 61 -10.16 8.26 6.95
C SER A 61 -8.91 8.10 6.07
N LEU A 62 -9.06 7.86 4.77
CA LEU A 62 -7.93 7.76 3.85
C LEU A 62 -7.26 9.12 3.68
N PHE A 63 -8.06 10.16 3.48
CA PHE A 63 -7.54 11.52 3.37
C PHE A 63 -6.91 11.98 4.67
N GLU A 64 -7.49 11.63 5.82
CA GLU A 64 -6.86 11.89 7.11
C GLU A 64 -5.50 11.19 7.22
N THR A 65 -5.35 9.95 6.75
CA THR A 65 -4.05 9.28 6.71
C THR A 65 -3.05 10.01 5.80
N LEU A 66 -3.46 10.36 4.58
CA LEU A 66 -2.61 11.07 3.61
C LEU A 66 -2.26 12.51 4.04
N ASP A 67 -3.08 13.13 4.89
CA ASP A 67 -2.85 14.47 5.44
C ASP A 67 -1.90 14.45 6.64
N ASN A 68 -1.96 13.39 7.45
CA ASN A 68 -1.19 13.28 8.68
C ASN A 68 0.19 12.62 8.48
N VAL A 69 0.40 11.94 7.36
CA VAL A 69 1.63 11.19 7.08
C VAL A 69 2.25 11.70 5.78
N ASP A 70 3.49 12.18 5.88
CA ASP A 70 4.30 12.59 4.73
C ASP A 70 4.97 11.36 4.10
N PHE A 71 4.25 10.68 3.22
CA PHE A 71 4.77 9.54 2.47
C PHE A 71 5.81 9.99 1.45
N ALA A 72 7.00 9.38 1.49
CA ALA A 72 8.14 9.81 0.68
C ALA A 72 8.37 8.89 -0.54
N TYR A 73 8.07 7.59 -0.38
CA TYR A 73 8.33 6.59 -1.41
C TYR A 73 7.15 5.66 -1.60
N GLU A 74 7.03 5.13 -2.82
CA GLU A 74 6.18 4.02 -3.16
C GLU A 74 7.06 2.81 -3.50
N ILE A 75 6.70 1.65 -2.96
CA ILE A 75 7.30 0.37 -3.30
C ILE A 75 6.25 -0.44 -4.04
N GLU A 76 6.48 -0.70 -5.33
CA GLU A 76 5.60 -1.54 -6.13
C GLU A 76 6.15 -2.97 -6.16
N LEU A 77 5.26 -3.96 -6.07
CA LEU A 77 5.58 -5.39 -6.17
C LEU A 77 4.82 -6.00 -7.35
N GLY A 78 5.54 -6.82 -8.11
CA GLY A 78 4.99 -7.58 -9.22
C GLY A 78 5.40 -9.04 -9.14
N ALA A 79 4.45 -9.95 -9.34
CA ALA A 79 4.72 -11.37 -9.44
C ALA A 79 4.40 -11.89 -10.84
N SER A 80 5.14 -12.89 -11.30
CA SER A 80 4.86 -13.58 -12.56
C SER A 80 3.47 -14.21 -12.55
N PHE A 81 2.72 -14.14 -13.65
CA PHE A 81 1.33 -14.61 -13.72
C PHE A 81 1.15 -16.09 -13.30
N PHE A 82 2.13 -16.94 -13.61
CA PHE A 82 2.11 -18.37 -13.30
C PHE A 82 2.77 -18.72 -11.96
N SER A 83 3.27 -17.73 -11.21
CA SER A 83 3.91 -17.95 -9.91
C SER A 83 2.88 -18.30 -8.84
N LEU A 84 3.32 -19.00 -7.80
CA LEU A 84 2.48 -19.23 -6.62
C LEU A 84 2.17 -17.90 -5.93
N GLU A 85 3.17 -17.03 -5.90
CA GLU A 85 3.23 -15.71 -5.28
C GLU A 85 2.15 -14.77 -5.82
N ASN A 86 1.83 -14.83 -7.11
CA ASN A 86 0.77 -14.01 -7.69
C ASN A 86 -0.61 -14.25 -7.02
N ASN A 87 -0.85 -15.44 -6.45
CA ASN A 87 -2.09 -15.73 -5.71
C ASN A 87 -2.13 -15.13 -4.29
N TYR A 88 -0.96 -14.79 -3.75
CA TYR A 88 -0.80 -14.28 -2.39
C TYR A 88 -0.22 -12.87 -2.35
N LEU A 89 -0.03 -12.23 -3.51
CA LEU A 89 0.68 -10.96 -3.62
C LEU A 89 0.04 -9.85 -2.77
N PRO A 90 -1.29 -9.69 -2.67
CA PRO A 90 -1.91 -8.77 -1.72
C PRO A 90 -1.54 -9.04 -0.26
N CYS A 91 -1.48 -10.32 0.13
CA CYS A 91 -1.17 -10.71 1.50
C CYS A 91 0.32 -10.53 1.81
N LEU A 92 1.17 -10.80 0.82
CA LEU A 92 2.61 -10.55 0.91
C LEU A 92 2.89 -9.05 1.00
N ASN A 93 2.12 -8.21 0.29
CA ASN A 93 2.20 -6.75 0.38
C ASN A 93 2.03 -6.27 1.83
N ASP A 94 0.92 -6.67 2.45
CA ASP A 94 0.62 -6.34 3.85
C ASP A 94 1.68 -6.91 4.80
N TYR A 95 2.15 -8.14 4.56
CA TYR A 95 3.22 -8.73 5.35
C TYR A 95 4.52 -7.91 5.29
N PHE A 96 4.95 -7.48 4.10
CA PHE A 96 6.17 -6.69 3.95
C PHE A 96 6.00 -5.29 4.53
N ALA A 97 4.87 -4.63 4.29
CA ALA A 97 4.56 -3.32 4.85
C ALA A 97 4.51 -3.35 6.39
N GLN A 98 3.77 -4.30 6.98
CA GLN A 98 3.70 -4.48 8.43
C GLN A 98 5.07 -4.78 9.04
N SER A 99 5.86 -5.65 8.41
CA SER A 99 7.21 -6.00 8.88
C SER A 99 8.16 -4.81 8.83
N LEU A 100 8.11 -4.02 7.75
CA LEU A 100 8.92 -2.82 7.60
C LEU A 100 8.54 -1.76 8.63
N SER A 101 7.23 -1.53 8.79
CA SER A 101 6.66 -0.64 9.81
C SER A 101 7.13 -1.02 11.22
N LEU A 102 7.18 -2.31 11.54
CA LEU A 102 7.68 -2.80 12.83
C LEU A 102 9.18 -2.55 13.00
N GLU A 103 9.98 -2.93 12.02
CA GLU A 103 11.45 -2.88 12.07
C GLU A 103 11.97 -1.44 12.08
N ARG A 104 11.24 -0.52 11.46
CA ARG A 104 11.68 0.86 11.24
C ARG A 104 10.83 1.89 11.98
N GLN A 105 9.81 1.46 12.72
CA GLN A 105 8.90 2.35 13.46
C GLN A 105 8.31 3.45 12.57
N CYS A 106 7.90 3.04 11.37
CA CYS A 106 7.53 3.92 10.27
C CYS A 106 6.08 3.69 9.86
N HIS A 107 5.49 4.64 9.13
CA HIS A 107 4.15 4.50 8.57
C HIS A 107 4.21 3.78 7.21
N THR A 108 3.29 2.86 6.99
CA THR A 108 3.10 2.24 5.67
C THR A 108 1.64 2.16 5.30
N LEU A 109 1.27 2.46 4.06
CA LEU A 109 -0.09 2.36 3.55
C LEU A 109 -0.11 1.46 2.32
N THR A 110 -0.83 0.35 2.37
CA THR A 110 -0.84 -0.66 1.30
C THR A 110 -1.97 -0.44 0.30
N PHE A 111 -1.70 -0.80 -0.95
CA PHE A 111 -2.60 -0.66 -2.08
C PHE A 111 -2.61 -1.93 -2.95
N ILE A 112 -3.76 -2.22 -3.58
CA ILE A 112 -3.81 -3.07 -4.78
C ILE A 112 -3.90 -2.16 -6.00
N ASN A 113 -2.95 -2.35 -6.91
CA ASN A 113 -2.84 -1.60 -8.15
C ASN A 113 -3.33 -2.55 -9.26
N LYS A 114 -4.60 -2.40 -9.65
CA LYS A 114 -5.42 -3.27 -10.55
C LYS A 114 -6.43 -4.13 -9.81
N SER A 115 -7.68 -3.70 -9.84
CA SER A 115 -8.78 -4.66 -9.79
C SER A 115 -8.97 -5.29 -11.17
N ILE A 116 -9.55 -6.49 -11.21
CA ILE A 116 -9.94 -7.22 -12.42
C ILE A 116 -10.90 -6.40 -13.32
N ASN A 117 -11.41 -5.24 -12.86
CA ASN A 117 -12.46 -4.45 -13.49
C ASN A 117 -12.18 -2.92 -13.66
N GLY A 118 -10.97 -2.40 -13.40
CA GLY A 118 -10.71 -0.96 -13.59
C GLY A 118 -9.32 -0.47 -13.18
N ASP A 119 -8.96 0.74 -13.66
CA ASP A 119 -7.65 1.39 -13.52
C ASP A 119 -7.36 2.00 -12.12
N ASP A 120 -8.26 1.82 -11.15
CA ASP A 120 -8.13 2.46 -9.84
C ASP A 120 -7.25 1.63 -8.88
N SER A 121 -6.36 2.32 -8.18
CA SER A 121 -5.59 1.75 -7.06
C SER A 121 -6.41 1.86 -5.77
N TYR A 122 -6.51 0.77 -5.02
CA TYR A 122 -7.37 0.71 -3.84
C TYR A 122 -6.54 0.60 -2.57
N PRO A 123 -6.68 1.53 -1.60
CA PRO A 123 -6.02 1.41 -0.32
C PRO A 123 -6.59 0.23 0.47
N ILE A 124 -5.73 -0.43 1.24
CA ILE A 124 -6.06 -1.66 1.97
C ILE A 124 -5.81 -1.46 3.44
N THR A 125 -4.56 -1.25 3.86
CA THR A 125 -4.22 -1.21 5.29
C THR A 125 -3.18 -0.14 5.59
N HIS A 126 -3.41 0.65 6.64
CA HIS A 126 -2.40 1.53 7.23
C HIS A 126 -1.77 0.87 8.45
N PHE A 127 -0.44 0.80 8.47
CA PHE A 127 0.32 0.29 9.61
C PHE A 127 1.22 1.36 10.23
N PHE A 128 1.43 1.25 11.54
CA PHE A 128 2.46 1.98 12.28
C PHE A 128 3.04 1.12 13.39
N CYS A 129 4.37 1.06 13.49
CA CYS A 129 5.08 0.18 14.43
C CYS A 129 4.59 -1.28 14.37
N GLY A 130 4.24 -1.77 13.18
CA GLY A 130 3.74 -3.13 12.96
C GLY A 130 2.30 -3.39 13.40
N LYS A 131 1.58 -2.37 13.87
CA LYS A 131 0.15 -2.48 14.22
C LYS A 131 -0.71 -1.96 13.09
N GLU A 132 -1.81 -2.65 12.81
CA GLU A 132 -2.88 -2.13 11.96
C GLU A 132 -3.52 -0.92 12.65
N ILE A 133 -3.47 0.23 12.00
CA ILE A 133 -4.10 1.47 12.45
C ILE A 133 -5.47 1.63 11.79
N MET A 134 -5.59 1.23 10.52
CA MET A 134 -6.82 1.34 9.75
C MET A 134 -6.91 0.24 8.67
N ASP A 135 -8.07 -0.39 8.55
CA ASP A 135 -8.43 -1.35 7.49
C ASP A 135 -9.45 -0.72 6.52
N PHE A 136 -8.97 -0.33 5.35
CA PHE A 136 -9.75 0.27 4.27
C PHE A 136 -10.50 -0.77 3.43
N SER A 137 -10.09 -2.05 3.44
CA SER A 137 -10.70 -3.11 2.63
C SER A 137 -12.17 -3.34 3.02
N SER A 138 -12.50 -3.13 4.30
CA SER A 138 -13.85 -3.28 4.86
C SER A 138 -14.88 -2.29 4.29
N PHE A 139 -14.45 -1.12 3.81
CA PHE A 139 -15.35 -0.07 3.34
C PHE A 139 -15.81 -0.27 1.90
N ASN A 140 -15.03 -1.02 1.10
CA ASN A 140 -15.22 -1.07 -0.34
C ASN A 140 -15.89 -2.36 -0.83
N ASN A 141 -16.21 -3.32 0.05
CA ASN A 141 -16.76 -4.65 -0.30
C ASN A 141 -15.98 -5.36 -1.42
N ILE A 142 -14.67 -5.11 -1.51
CA ILE A 142 -13.80 -5.73 -2.51
C ILE A 142 -13.27 -7.03 -1.89
N GLU A 143 -13.43 -8.15 -2.59
CA GLU A 143 -12.65 -9.38 -2.30
C GLU A 143 -11.20 -9.16 -2.75
N VAL A 144 -10.46 -8.41 -1.91
CA VAL A 144 -9.06 -8.01 -2.07
C VAL A 144 -8.11 -9.17 -1.78
N TRP A 145 -8.50 -9.98 -0.80
CA TRP A 145 -7.71 -11.09 -0.28
C TRP A 145 -7.91 -12.28 -1.21
N GLY A 146 -6.83 -12.84 -1.75
CA GLY A 146 -6.87 -14.00 -2.63
C GLY A 146 -7.53 -15.21 -1.95
N LYS A 147 -6.73 -16.11 -1.37
CA LYS A 147 -7.27 -17.25 -0.60
C LYS A 147 -7.37 -16.99 0.90
N ASP A 148 -6.53 -16.10 1.43
CA ASP A 148 -6.39 -15.85 2.87
C ASP A 148 -6.01 -14.39 3.12
N ARG A 149 -6.41 -13.78 4.25
CA ARG A 149 -5.88 -12.50 4.73
C ARG A 149 -4.74 -12.79 5.70
N TRP A 150 -3.60 -12.11 5.55
CA TRP A 150 -2.49 -12.25 6.49
C TRP A 150 -2.33 -10.98 7.32
N ILE A 151 -2.82 -11.00 8.55
CA ILE A 151 -2.52 -9.97 9.53
C ILE A 151 -1.98 -10.63 10.79
N LYS A 152 -0.77 -10.22 11.17
CA LYS A 152 -0.22 -10.65 12.44
C LYS A 152 -0.86 -9.79 13.53
N ASN A 153 -1.70 -10.39 14.36
CA ASN A 153 -2.15 -9.76 15.60
C ASN A 153 -0.95 -9.72 16.56
N ILE A 154 -0.25 -8.59 16.61
CA ILE A 154 0.88 -8.35 17.53
C ILE A 154 0.43 -7.44 18.67
#